data_AF-A0A5P9NHX2-F1
#
_entry.id   AF-A0A5P9NHX2-F1
#
_cell.length_a   1.000
_cell.length_b   1.000
_cell.length_c   1.000
_cell.angle_alpha   90.00
_cell.angle_beta   90.00
_cell.angle_gamma   90.00
#
_symmetry.space_group_name_H-M   'P 1'
#
loop_
_entity.id
_entity.type
_entity.pdbx_description
1 polymer ?
#
loop_
_entity_poly.entity_id
_entity_poly.type
_entity_poly.pdbx_seq_one_letter_code
_entity_poly.pdbx_strand_id
1 'polypeptide(L)'
;MYETLHLALAPYYLYIKMVHVPAAFLWFMSVLSGYSFFLVPVMQAWRRNQDDPGHTEMRNWVFERFDVSVSVEHVAYPLVMISGALLFVAGGWDAQAGWLILKLAIVFIVTVPMEAFDYYISHLNGNKRYLRDRDGKPDWERYETAMHTHWWFFLVTTPPIGFMLFSVIFLAFTKPF
;
A
#
# COMPACT_ATOMS: atom_id res chain seq x y z
N MET A 1 9.88 23.99 -21.33
CA MET A 1 9.56 22.54 -21.26
C MET A 1 8.39 22.26 -20.32
N TYR A 2 8.43 22.71 -19.04
CA TYR A 2 7.30 22.53 -18.11
C TYR A 2 5.99 23.16 -18.63
N GLU A 3 6.02 24.41 -19.08
CA GLU A 3 4.84 25.11 -19.62
C GLU A 3 4.23 24.39 -20.84
N THR A 4 5.07 23.89 -21.74
CA THR A 4 4.64 23.07 -22.89
C THR A 4 3.94 21.78 -22.45
N LEU A 5 4.47 21.10 -21.43
CA LEU A 5 3.87 19.87 -20.86
C LEU A 5 2.57 20.18 -20.12
N HIS A 6 2.51 21.27 -19.37
CA HIS A 6 1.29 21.74 -18.71
C HIS A 6 0.18 21.98 -19.73
N LEU A 7 0.43 22.78 -20.77
CA LEU A 7 -0.55 23.09 -21.81
C LEU A 7 -1.02 21.82 -22.56
N ALA A 8 -0.12 20.86 -22.79
CA ALA A 8 -0.46 19.59 -23.42
C ALA A 8 -1.34 18.69 -22.52
N LEU A 9 -1.13 18.71 -21.20
CA LEU A 9 -1.82 17.82 -20.25
C LEU A 9 -3.06 18.46 -19.61
N ALA A 10 -3.17 19.78 -19.57
CA ALA A 10 -4.29 20.50 -18.96
C ALA A 10 -5.67 20.04 -19.47
N PRO A 11 -5.89 19.80 -20.78
CA PRO A 11 -7.18 19.29 -21.28
C PRO A 11 -7.56 17.91 -20.72
N TYR A 12 -6.57 17.13 -20.27
CA TYR A 12 -6.76 15.78 -19.75
C TYR A 12 -6.88 15.72 -18.22
N TYR A 13 -6.83 16.86 -17.53
CA TYR A 13 -6.79 16.92 -16.06
C TYR A 13 -7.86 16.04 -15.39
N LEU A 14 -9.11 16.13 -15.84
CA LEU A 14 -10.21 15.35 -15.26
C LEU A 14 -10.11 13.84 -15.58
N TYR A 15 -9.60 13.46 -16.74
CA TYR A 15 -9.37 12.05 -17.10
C TYR A 15 -8.24 11.45 -16.26
N ILE A 16 -7.15 12.20 -16.08
CA ILE A 16 -6.05 11.78 -15.20
C ILE A 16 -6.57 11.64 -13.76
N LYS A 17 -7.40 12.58 -13.29
CA LYS A 17 -8.03 12.53 -11.96
C LYS A 17 -8.97 11.33 -11.81
N MET A 18 -9.71 10.98 -12.87
CA MET A 18 -10.59 9.81 -12.92
C MET A 18 -9.82 8.49 -12.78
N VAL A 19 -8.56 8.43 -13.23
CA VAL A 19 -7.68 7.27 -12.96
C VAL A 19 -7.08 7.35 -11.55
N HIS A 20 -6.59 8.53 -11.17
CA HIS A 20 -5.88 8.75 -9.91
C HIS A 20 -6.71 8.40 -8.68
N VAL A 21 -7.95 8.90 -8.61
CA VAL A 21 -8.78 8.77 -7.41
C VAL A 21 -9.15 7.31 -7.14
N PRO A 22 -9.70 6.53 -8.09
CA PRO A 22 -9.95 5.10 -7.89
C PRO A 22 -8.69 4.30 -7.59
N ALA A 23 -7.55 4.59 -8.26
CA ALA A 23 -6.29 3.94 -7.96
C ALA A 23 -5.85 4.20 -6.51
N ALA A 24 -5.97 5.44 -6.01
CA ALA A 24 -5.67 5.77 -4.63
C ALA A 24 -6.59 5.02 -3.65
N PHE A 25 -7.89 4.92 -3.96
CA PHE A 25 -8.82 4.12 -3.15
C PHE A 25 -8.46 2.63 -3.13
N LEU A 26 -8.14 2.04 -4.29
CA LEU A 26 -7.74 0.63 -4.38
C LEU A 26 -6.45 0.37 -3.60
N TRP A 27 -5.48 1.27 -3.72
CA TRP A 27 -4.23 1.22 -2.97
C TRP A 27 -4.47 1.19 -1.46
N PHE A 28 -5.15 2.20 -0.91
CA PHE A 28 -5.32 2.30 0.54
C PHE A 28 -6.32 1.32 1.15
N MET A 29 -7.49 1.13 0.52
CA MET A 29 -8.60 0.41 1.15
C MET A 29 -8.40 -1.10 1.15
N SER A 30 -7.70 -1.64 0.16
CA SER A 30 -7.44 -3.08 0.06
C SER A 30 -6.62 -3.57 1.27
N VAL A 31 -5.54 -2.85 1.62
CA VAL A 31 -4.69 -3.19 2.77
C VAL A 31 -5.38 -2.89 4.09
N LEU A 32 -5.99 -1.70 4.27
CA LEU A 32 -6.64 -1.34 5.54
C LEU A 32 -7.75 -2.32 5.93
N SER A 33 -8.58 -2.71 4.97
CA SER A 33 -9.68 -3.67 5.22
C SER A 33 -9.15 -5.07 5.46
N GLY A 34 -8.22 -5.55 4.63
CA GLY A 34 -7.62 -6.87 4.80
C GLY A 34 -6.86 -7.01 6.13
N TYR A 35 -6.10 -5.99 6.52
CA TYR A 35 -5.42 -5.94 7.81
C TYR A 35 -6.41 -5.97 8.97
N SER A 36 -7.37 -5.05 8.99
CA SER A 36 -8.24 -4.82 10.15
C SER A 36 -9.23 -5.97 10.38
N PHE A 37 -9.77 -6.53 9.30
CA PHE A 37 -10.87 -7.49 9.38
C PHE A 37 -10.44 -8.94 9.17
N PHE A 38 -9.22 -9.21 8.68
CA PHE A 38 -8.74 -10.58 8.45
C PHE A 38 -7.42 -10.86 9.17
N LEU A 39 -6.37 -10.05 8.96
CA LEU A 39 -5.05 -10.31 9.57
C LEU A 39 -5.06 -10.13 11.09
N VAL A 40 -5.62 -9.03 11.59
CA VAL A 40 -5.67 -8.76 13.04
C VAL A 40 -6.44 -9.86 13.79
N PRO A 41 -7.67 -10.25 13.38
CA PRO A 41 -8.40 -11.32 14.07
C PRO A 41 -7.67 -12.65 14.07
N VAL A 42 -7.10 -13.08 12.93
CA VAL A 42 -6.42 -14.38 12.84
C VAL A 42 -5.14 -14.40 13.67
N MET A 43 -4.40 -13.29 13.70
CA MET A 43 -3.19 -13.16 14.53
C MET A 43 -3.52 -13.13 16.01
N GLN A 44 -4.61 -12.47 16.41
CA GLN A 44 -5.07 -12.49 17.80
C GLN A 44 -5.52 -13.88 18.25
N ALA A 45 -6.26 -14.61 17.40
CA ALA A 45 -6.68 -15.99 17.68
C ALA A 45 -5.46 -16.91 17.83
N TRP A 46 -4.54 -16.88 16.87
CA TRP A 46 -3.31 -17.67 16.91
C TRP A 46 -2.45 -17.37 18.14
N ARG A 47 -2.26 -16.09 18.50
CA ARG A 47 -1.48 -15.70 19.69
C ARG A 47 -2.07 -16.19 21.01
N ARG A 48 -3.40 -16.34 21.09
CA ARG A 48 -4.08 -16.81 22.31
C ARG A 48 -3.97 -18.32 22.49
N ASN A 49 -3.73 -19.07 21.42
CA ASN A 49 -3.69 -20.52 21.44
C ASN A 49 -2.77 -21.04 20.31
N GLN A 50 -1.46 -20.99 20.58
CA GLN A 50 -0.41 -21.35 19.61
C GLN A 50 -0.25 -22.86 19.43
N ASP A 51 -0.70 -23.64 20.41
CA ASP A 51 -0.58 -25.11 20.40
C ASP A 51 -1.65 -25.77 19.53
N ASP A 52 -2.66 -25.01 19.07
CA ASP A 52 -3.71 -25.48 18.17
C ASP A 52 -3.24 -25.42 16.70
N PRO A 53 -3.05 -26.57 16.03
CA PRO A 53 -2.62 -26.60 14.64
C PRO A 53 -3.60 -25.88 13.69
N GLY A 54 -4.90 -25.89 14.00
CA GLY A 54 -5.94 -25.27 13.17
C GLY A 54 -5.83 -23.75 13.15
N HIS A 55 -5.39 -23.11 14.25
CA HIS A 55 -5.13 -21.67 14.26
C HIS A 55 -3.88 -21.30 13.45
N THR A 56 -2.85 -22.15 13.48
CA THR A 56 -1.65 -21.96 12.65
C THR A 56 -1.98 -22.10 11.16
N GLU A 57 -2.76 -23.12 10.79
CA GLU A 57 -3.21 -23.32 9.41
C GLU A 57 -4.07 -22.15 8.92
N MET A 58 -5.03 -21.70 9.72
CA MET A 58 -5.87 -20.55 9.38
C MET A 58 -5.06 -19.27 9.21
N ARG A 59 -4.12 -18.99 10.12
CA ARG A 59 -3.19 -17.85 10.01
C ARG A 59 -2.45 -17.89 8.68
N ASN A 60 -1.84 -19.03 8.36
CA ASN A 60 -1.06 -19.21 7.13
C ASN A 60 -1.92 -19.00 5.89
N TRP A 61 -3.11 -19.62 5.86
CA TRP A 61 -4.05 -19.48 4.76
C TRP A 61 -4.48 -18.03 4.57
N VAL A 62 -4.86 -17.33 5.64
CA VAL A 62 -5.32 -15.94 5.57
C VAL A 62 -4.19 -15.02 5.07
N PHE A 63 -2.96 -15.18 5.55
CA PHE A 63 -1.83 -14.37 5.08
C PHE A 63 -1.52 -14.63 3.61
N GLU A 64 -1.53 -15.88 3.15
CA GLU A 64 -1.33 -16.18 1.73
C GLU A 64 -2.43 -15.60 0.84
N ARG A 65 -3.69 -15.58 1.31
CA ARG A 65 -4.79 -14.93 0.58
C ARG A 65 -4.67 -13.41 0.58
N PHE A 66 -4.22 -12.84 1.69
CA PHE A 66 -3.96 -11.43 1.79
C PHE A 66 -2.84 -11.00 0.84
N ASP A 67 -1.72 -11.74 0.77
CA ASP A 67 -0.62 -11.49 -0.18
C ASP A 67 -1.12 -11.47 -1.65
N VAL A 68 -2.08 -12.34 -2.00
CA VAL A 68 -2.72 -12.30 -3.32
C VAL A 68 -3.53 -11.02 -3.51
N SER A 69 -4.28 -10.58 -2.50
CA SER A 69 -5.05 -9.33 -2.58
C SER A 69 -4.17 -8.08 -2.68
N VAL A 70 -3.01 -8.10 -2.03
CA VAL A 70 -1.98 -7.05 -2.05
C VAL A 70 -1.40 -6.86 -3.45
N SER A 71 -1.52 -7.83 -4.36
CA SER A 71 -1.17 -7.58 -5.76
C SER A 71 -2.00 -6.46 -6.41
N VAL A 72 -3.24 -6.25 -5.97
CA VAL A 72 -4.10 -5.16 -6.46
C VAL A 72 -3.56 -3.81 -6.00
N GLU A 73 -3.15 -3.73 -4.73
CA GLU A 73 -2.52 -2.56 -4.12
C GLU A 73 -1.23 -2.21 -4.87
N HIS A 74 -0.34 -3.18 -5.07
CA HIS A 74 0.90 -3.02 -5.81
C HIS A 74 0.69 -2.64 -7.29
N VAL A 75 -0.44 -3.00 -7.92
CA VAL A 75 -0.75 -2.46 -9.27
C VAL A 75 -1.29 -1.02 -9.18
N ALA A 76 -2.05 -0.72 -8.13
CA ALA A 76 -2.67 0.58 -7.94
C ALA A 76 -1.64 1.66 -7.54
N TYR A 77 -0.64 1.36 -6.71
CA TYR A 77 0.33 2.35 -6.25
C TYR A 77 1.14 3.01 -7.39
N PRO A 78 1.71 2.27 -8.36
CA PRO A 78 2.35 2.88 -9.54
C PRO A 78 1.40 3.79 -10.32
N LEU A 79 0.13 3.41 -10.47
CA LEU A 79 -0.88 4.25 -11.11
C LEU A 79 -1.09 5.55 -10.33
N VAL A 80 -1.14 5.50 -9.00
CA VAL A 80 -1.23 6.69 -8.14
C VAL A 80 -0.02 7.60 -8.33
N MET A 81 1.20 7.05 -8.37
CA MET A 81 2.43 7.82 -8.52
C MET A 81 2.51 8.50 -9.89
N ILE A 82 2.24 7.76 -10.97
CA ILE A 82 2.27 8.29 -12.34
C ILE A 82 1.17 9.34 -12.51
N SER A 83 -0.07 9.01 -12.17
CA SER A 83 -1.19 9.95 -12.32
C SER A 83 -1.08 11.16 -11.40
N GLY A 84 -0.46 11.02 -10.21
CA GLY A 84 -0.18 12.13 -9.30
C GLY A 84 0.83 13.12 -9.89
N ALA A 85 1.92 12.62 -10.48
CA ALA A 85 2.89 13.45 -11.20
C ALA A 85 2.25 14.13 -12.42
N LEU A 86 1.38 13.42 -13.16
CA LEU A 86 0.64 14.01 -14.28
C LEU A 86 -0.34 15.09 -13.80
N LEU A 87 -1.03 14.90 -12.67
CA LEU A 87 -1.91 15.92 -12.08
C LEU A 87 -1.17 17.16 -11.59
N PHE A 88 0.05 16.99 -11.07
CA PHE A 88 0.92 18.09 -10.71
C PHE A 88 1.18 18.98 -11.92
N VAL A 89 1.60 18.38 -13.04
CA VAL A 89 1.90 19.10 -14.28
C VAL A 89 0.63 19.64 -14.94
N ALA A 90 -0.42 18.84 -15.09
CA ALA A 90 -1.69 19.23 -15.71
C ALA A 90 -2.40 20.35 -14.94
N GLY A 91 -2.23 20.39 -13.62
CA GLY A 91 -2.81 21.44 -12.77
C GLY A 91 -2.00 22.74 -12.74
N GLY A 92 -0.80 22.78 -13.33
CA GLY A 92 0.04 23.97 -13.34
C GLY A 92 0.54 24.36 -11.95
N TRP A 93 0.60 23.40 -11.02
CA TRP A 93 1.00 23.67 -9.65
C TRP A 93 2.52 23.76 -9.53
N ASP A 94 2.98 24.58 -8.59
CA ASP A 94 4.39 24.75 -8.28
C ASP A 94 4.68 24.53 -6.77
N ALA A 95 5.92 24.78 -6.39
CA ALA A 95 6.38 24.67 -5.01
C ALA A 95 5.79 25.76 -4.08
N GLN A 96 5.13 26.80 -4.60
CA GLN A 96 4.49 27.81 -3.74
C GLN A 96 3.19 27.29 -3.12
N ALA A 97 2.61 26.21 -3.68
CA ALA A 97 1.50 25.51 -3.08
C ALA A 97 1.96 24.71 -1.84
N GLY A 98 1.98 25.34 -0.66
CA GLY A 98 2.42 24.72 0.59
C GLY A 98 1.70 23.40 0.93
N TRP A 99 0.41 23.29 0.61
CA TRP A 99 -0.37 22.05 0.77
C TRP A 99 0.18 20.90 -0.10
N LEU A 100 0.69 21.24 -1.28
CA LEU A 100 1.22 20.28 -2.25
C LEU A 100 2.62 19.82 -1.84
N ILE A 101 3.47 20.73 -1.33
CA ILE A 101 4.75 20.35 -0.72
C ILE A 101 4.53 19.37 0.43
N LEU A 102 3.60 19.69 1.34
CA LEU A 102 3.30 18.80 2.47
C LEU A 102 2.84 17.43 1.99
N LYS A 103 1.94 17.39 0.99
CA LYS A 103 1.48 16.14 0.40
C LYS A 103 2.62 15.34 -0.25
N LEU A 104 3.50 16.00 -1.00
CA LEU A 104 4.65 15.35 -1.64
C LEU A 104 5.68 14.87 -0.61
N ALA A 105 5.91 15.61 0.47
CA ALA A 105 6.78 15.18 1.56
C ALA A 105 6.26 13.90 2.21
N ILE A 106 4.96 13.82 2.48
CA ILE A 106 4.31 12.60 2.97
C ILE A 106 4.55 11.43 1.99
N VAL A 107 4.33 11.65 0.69
CA VAL A 107 4.53 10.61 -0.33
C VAL A 107 5.98 10.12 -0.35
N PHE A 108 6.96 11.03 -0.47
CA PHE A 108 8.36 10.62 -0.64
C PHE A 108 9.01 10.10 0.64
N ILE A 109 8.60 10.59 1.81
CA ILE A 109 9.23 10.20 3.10
C ILE A 109 8.54 8.98 3.70
N VAL A 110 7.22 8.86 3.53
CA VAL A 110 6.43 7.79 4.16
C VAL A 110 6.06 6.72 3.16
N THR A 111 5.35 7.09 2.09
CA THR A 111 4.74 6.08 1.21
C THR A 111 5.77 5.36 0.36
N VAL A 112 6.67 6.08 -0.30
CA VAL A 112 7.68 5.45 -1.19
C VAL A 112 8.57 4.45 -0.44
N PRO A 113 9.16 4.75 0.73
CA PRO A 113 9.99 3.78 1.44
C PRO A 113 9.18 2.59 1.98
N MET A 114 7.97 2.86 2.47
CA MET A 114 7.06 1.83 2.97
C MET A 114 6.68 0.84 1.86
N GLU A 115 6.28 1.35 0.70
CA GLU A 115 5.90 0.56 -0.47
C GLU A 115 7.08 -0.22 -1.03
N ALA A 116 8.27 0.39 -1.10
CA ALA A 116 9.48 -0.34 -1.50
C ALA A 116 9.76 -1.53 -0.59
N PHE A 117 9.53 -1.38 0.72
CA PHE A 117 9.69 -2.46 1.68
C PHE A 117 8.57 -3.50 1.56
N ASP A 118 7.31 -3.09 1.37
CA ASP A 118 6.18 -4.01 1.13
C ASP A 118 6.44 -4.89 -0.10
N TYR A 119 6.83 -4.28 -1.22
CA TYR A 119 7.21 -5.02 -2.43
C TYR A 119 8.31 -6.05 -2.18
N TYR A 120 9.32 -5.69 -1.38
CA TYR A 120 10.42 -6.57 -1.07
C TYR A 120 9.97 -7.79 -0.25
N ILE A 121 9.16 -7.58 0.80
CA ILE A 121 8.68 -8.65 1.68
C ILE A 121 7.54 -9.47 1.06
N SER A 122 6.76 -8.89 0.14
CA SER A 122 5.64 -9.57 -0.51
C SER A 122 6.09 -10.39 -1.74
N HIS A 123 7.03 -9.89 -2.54
CA HIS A 123 7.38 -10.52 -3.84
C HIS A 123 8.79 -11.09 -3.93
N LEU A 124 9.79 -10.39 -3.37
CA LEU A 124 11.20 -10.72 -3.63
C LEU A 124 11.79 -11.70 -2.61
N ASN A 125 11.45 -11.55 -1.33
CA ASN A 125 12.10 -12.33 -0.26
C ASN A 125 11.14 -12.96 0.76
N GLY A 126 9.82 -12.71 0.66
CA GLY A 126 8.84 -13.22 1.63
C GLY A 126 7.54 -13.73 1.02
N ASN A 127 7.56 -14.12 -0.26
CA ASN A 127 6.44 -14.83 -0.89
C ASN A 127 6.23 -16.17 -0.17
N LYS A 128 5.22 -16.20 0.69
CA LYS A 128 4.94 -17.30 1.61
C LYS A 128 4.57 -18.58 0.86
N ARG A 129 3.80 -18.45 -0.23
CA ARG A 129 3.45 -19.58 -1.10
C ARG A 129 4.69 -20.20 -1.75
N TYR A 130 5.60 -19.38 -2.26
CA TYR A 130 6.86 -19.87 -2.82
C TYR A 130 7.69 -20.62 -1.77
N LEU A 131 7.80 -20.09 -0.55
CA LEU A 131 8.54 -20.72 0.55
C LEU A 131 7.92 -22.06 0.99
N ARG A 132 6.59 -22.18 0.94
CA ARG A 132 5.88 -23.43 1.24
C ARG A 132 6.05 -24.47 0.15
N ASP A 133 5.96 -24.08 -1.12
CA ASP A 133 5.89 -25.01 -2.25
C ASP A 133 7.28 -25.34 -2.85
N ARG A 134 8.35 -24.73 -2.33
CA ARG A 134 9.71 -24.78 -2.87
C ARG A 134 10.22 -26.21 -3.10
N ASP A 135 10.31 -26.62 -4.37
CA ASP A 135 10.88 -27.90 -4.84
C ASP A 135 10.41 -29.15 -4.04
N GLY A 136 9.17 -29.11 -3.53
CA GLY A 136 8.60 -30.18 -2.69
C GLY A 136 9.22 -30.30 -1.28
N LYS A 137 10.08 -29.35 -0.88
CA LYS A 137 10.69 -29.23 0.45
C LYS A 137 10.40 -27.84 1.03
N PRO A 138 9.28 -27.69 1.75
CA PRO A 138 8.92 -26.42 2.36
C PRO A 138 10.02 -25.90 3.30
N ASP A 139 10.36 -24.62 3.17
CA ASP A 139 11.28 -23.93 4.08
C ASP A 139 10.47 -23.25 5.19
N TRP A 140 10.03 -24.05 6.16
CA TRP A 140 9.14 -23.58 7.24
C TRP A 140 9.79 -22.55 8.16
N GLU A 141 11.11 -22.59 8.35
CA GLU A 141 11.82 -21.61 9.19
C GLU A 141 11.79 -20.22 8.55
N ARG A 142 12.10 -20.14 7.24
CA ARG A 142 11.96 -18.89 6.49
C ARG A 142 10.51 -18.47 6.35
N TYR A 143 9.58 -19.42 6.21
CA TYR A 143 8.16 -19.12 6.15
C TYR A 143 7.69 -18.40 7.40
N GLU A 144 7.99 -18.93 8.59
CA GLU A 144 7.62 -18.30 9.87
C GLU A 144 8.31 -16.94 10.04
N THR A 145 9.59 -16.83 9.66
CA THR A 145 10.31 -15.55 9.72
C THR A 145 9.68 -14.50 8.80
N ALA A 146 9.33 -14.87 7.58
CA ALA A 146 8.65 -14.00 6.62
C ALA A 146 7.26 -13.61 7.14
N MET A 147 6.53 -14.55 7.75
CA MET A 147 5.26 -14.31 8.41
C MET A 147 5.36 -13.25 9.51
N HIS A 148 6.31 -13.43 10.44
CA HIS A 148 6.51 -12.49 11.54
C HIS A 148 6.97 -11.12 11.07
N THR A 149 7.86 -11.08 10.08
CA THR A 149 8.32 -9.82 9.46
C THR A 149 7.14 -9.09 8.82
N HIS A 150 6.28 -9.79 8.07
CA HIS A 150 5.13 -9.19 7.41
C HIS A 150 4.11 -8.67 8.42
N TRP A 151 3.85 -9.45 9.48
CA TRP A 151 2.99 -9.01 10.56
C TRP A 151 3.51 -7.75 11.27
N TRP A 152 4.81 -7.72 11.59
CA TRP A 152 5.43 -6.55 12.22
C TRP A 152 5.36 -5.32 11.34
N PHE A 153 5.62 -5.48 10.03
CA PHE A 153 5.44 -4.42 9.05
C PHE A 153 4.03 -3.83 9.15
N PHE A 154 2.98 -4.65 9.01
CA PHE A 154 1.61 -4.15 9.07
C PHE A 154 1.26 -3.46 10.39
N LEU A 155 1.72 -4.02 11.52
CA LEU A 155 1.45 -3.44 12.83
C LEU A 155 2.03 -2.03 12.97
N VAL A 156 3.22 -1.79 12.38
CA VAL A 156 3.93 -0.50 12.45
C VAL A 156 3.39 0.48 11.41
N THR A 157 3.12 0.04 10.18
CA THR A 157 2.81 0.93 9.06
C THR A 157 1.33 1.23 8.91
N THR A 158 0.44 0.30 9.25
CA THR A 158 -1.01 0.48 9.00
C THR A 158 -1.64 1.62 9.80
N PRO A 159 -1.35 1.84 11.10
CA PRO A 159 -1.93 2.97 11.83
C PRO A 159 -1.51 4.35 11.29
N PRO A 160 -0.22 4.61 11.01
CA PRO A 160 0.20 5.83 10.31
C PRO A 160 -0.47 6.03 8.95
N ILE A 161 -0.63 4.97 8.14
CA ILE A 161 -1.34 5.04 6.86
C ILE A 161 -2.80 5.46 7.07
N GLY A 162 -3.49 4.90 8.07
CA GLY A 162 -4.85 5.28 8.41
C GLY A 162 -4.97 6.78 8.69
N PHE A 163 -4.07 7.34 9.51
CA PHE A 163 -4.04 8.78 9.79
C PHE A 163 -3.68 9.63 8.56
N MET A 164 -2.71 9.16 7.77
CA MET A 164 -2.28 9.79 6.54
C MET A 164 -3.42 9.88 5.52
N LEU A 165 -4.23 8.83 5.38
CA LEU A 165 -5.38 8.79 4.49
C LEU A 165 -6.36 9.92 4.80
N PHE A 166 -6.75 10.06 6.07
CA PHE A 166 -7.63 11.16 6.50
C PHE A 166 -7.00 12.52 6.21
N SER A 167 -5.69 12.66 6.46
CA SER A 167 -4.95 13.91 6.20
C SER A 167 -4.91 14.26 4.71
N VAL A 168 -4.64 13.29 3.82
CA VAL A 168 -4.58 13.51 2.37
C VAL A 168 -5.96 13.81 1.80
N ILE A 169 -7.01 13.12 2.27
CA ILE A 169 -8.39 13.40 1.88
C ILE A 169 -8.77 14.81 2.34
N PHE A 170 -8.50 15.17 3.60
CA PHE A 170 -8.75 16.49 4.13
C PHE A 170 -8.06 17.57 3.27
N LEU A 171 -6.76 17.43 3.01
CA LEU A 171 -6.01 18.34 2.14
C LEU A 171 -6.59 18.44 0.72
N ALA A 172 -7.16 17.36 0.19
CA ALA A 172 -7.83 17.38 -1.11
C ALA A 172 -9.12 18.21 -1.12
N PHE A 173 -9.84 18.27 0.00
CA PHE A 173 -11.06 19.07 0.17
C PHE A 173 -10.78 20.52 0.60
N THR A 174 -9.76 20.74 1.41
CA THR A 174 -9.45 22.06 1.99
C THR A 174 -8.40 22.84 1.20
N LYS A 175 -7.96 22.34 0.04
CA LYS A 175 -7.03 23.07 -0.82
C LYS A 175 -7.64 24.44 -1.17
N PRO A 176 -6.93 25.56 -0.96
CA PRO A 176 -7.38 26.87 -1.43
C PRO A 176 -7.42 26.85 -2.97
N PHE A 177 -8.48 27.41 -3.55
CA PHE A 177 -8.64 27.53 -5.00
C PHE A 177 -7.57 28.42 -5.61
#